data_AF-H0QXP3-F1
#
_entry.id   AF-H0QXP3-F1
#
_cell.length_a   1.000
_cell.length_b   1.000
_cell.length_c   1.000
_cell.angle_alpha   90.00
_cell.angle_beta   90.00
_cell.angle_gamma   90.00
#
_symmetry.space_group_name_H-M   'P 1'
#
loop_
_entity.id
_entity.type
_entity.pdbx_description
1 polymer ?
#
loop_
_entity_poly.entity_id
_entity_poly.type
_entity_poly.pdbx_seq_one_letter_code
_entity_poly.pdbx_strand_id
1 'polypeptide(L)'
;MIDGTRRVASTQPASSAHDRHSRLLDRISGERVAPYSRIAQGHGRNTLAYYHWNTQLAAAYLELLSVAEVVFRNTVNEQLREWCRVRTGEDVWLTSNTALPYPLDKLFESVRQGAMSRARDAKTVRDSTPGHERTGSPLTEGDLLSQVTFGQWHGLFPYKEGAAADPTTNGYRLRIWGEALHTAFPPDVNPGDVRWLLFRLTYFRNRVAHHECIISPPLPPDRRHPLRARLRDVFTLLRWIDPGIHEWASGSNRVSGLLNTGAATLEIPKPSSEGMPPVLPPTSK
;
A
#
# COMPACT_ATOMS: atom_id res chain seq x y z
N MET A 1 35.35 48.38 -42.22
CA MET A 1 36.10 47.98 -41.00
C MET A 1 35.21 48.31 -39.82
N ILE A 2 34.18 47.53 -39.52
CA ILE A 2 34.15 46.37 -38.59
C ILE A 2 34.92 46.66 -37.30
N ASP A 3 34.26 47.26 -36.31
CA ASP A 3 34.68 47.23 -34.92
C ASP A 3 33.83 46.19 -34.18
N GLY A 4 34.51 45.15 -33.71
CA GLY A 4 33.92 43.95 -33.12
C GLY A 4 33.97 44.01 -31.61
N THR A 5 32.88 44.41 -30.97
CA THR A 5 32.74 44.28 -29.52
C THR A 5 32.36 42.84 -29.16
N ARG A 6 33.36 42.11 -28.70
CA ARG A 6 33.34 40.71 -28.28
C ARG A 6 32.33 40.51 -27.12
N ARG A 7 31.21 39.81 -27.38
CA ARG A 7 30.35 39.25 -26.34
C ARG A 7 31.18 38.25 -25.52
N VAL A 8 31.46 38.58 -24.26
CA VAL A 8 31.96 37.62 -23.28
C VAL A 8 30.82 36.68 -22.97
N ALA A 9 30.87 35.47 -23.54
CA ALA A 9 29.98 34.39 -23.14
C ALA A 9 30.31 34.04 -21.67
N SER A 10 29.34 34.25 -20.78
CA SER A 10 29.42 33.80 -19.40
C SER A 10 29.28 32.28 -19.37
N THR A 11 30.41 31.58 -19.36
CA THR A 11 30.45 30.15 -19.08
C THR A 11 30.04 29.94 -17.62
N GLN A 12 28.79 29.54 -17.39
CA GLN A 12 28.40 29.02 -16.07
C GLN A 12 29.32 27.84 -15.72
N PRO A 13 29.92 27.79 -14.52
CA PRO A 13 30.79 26.68 -14.15
C PRO A 13 29.95 25.40 -14.10
N ALA A 14 30.50 24.33 -14.66
CA ALA A 14 29.90 23.00 -14.61
C ALA A 14 29.65 22.61 -13.15
N SER A 15 28.38 22.68 -12.73
CA SER A 15 27.91 22.23 -11.42
C SER A 15 28.46 20.84 -11.10
N SER A 16 29.19 20.74 -9.98
CA SER A 16 29.77 19.49 -9.49
C SER A 16 28.66 18.47 -9.16
N ALA A 17 28.95 17.17 -9.23
CA ALA A 17 27.95 16.14 -8.97
C ALA A 17 27.32 16.26 -7.55
N HIS A 18 28.09 16.77 -6.58
CA HIS A 18 27.60 17.07 -5.24
C HIS A 18 26.51 18.16 -5.26
N ASP A 19 26.75 19.25 -5.97
CA ASP A 19 25.81 20.37 -6.15
C ASP A 19 24.53 19.93 -6.89
N ARG A 20 24.64 18.99 -7.84
CA ARG A 20 23.45 18.40 -8.50
C ARG A 20 22.59 17.58 -7.55
N HIS A 21 23.19 16.70 -6.74
CA HIS A 21 22.43 15.86 -5.79
C HIS A 21 21.75 16.71 -4.71
N SER A 22 22.42 17.74 -4.19
CA SER A 22 21.84 18.65 -3.19
C SER A 22 20.57 19.32 -3.72
N ARG A 23 20.64 19.91 -4.93
CA ARG A 23 19.48 20.59 -5.54
C ARG A 23 18.29 19.68 -5.78
N LEU A 24 18.51 18.40 -6.09
CA LEU A 24 17.43 17.41 -6.23
C LEU A 24 16.78 17.11 -4.88
N LEU A 25 17.57 16.90 -3.83
CA LEU A 25 17.06 16.63 -2.49
C LEU A 25 16.27 17.81 -1.92
N ASP A 26 16.70 19.04 -2.20
CA ASP A 26 15.99 20.26 -1.77
C ASP A 26 14.57 20.35 -2.35
N ARG A 27 14.35 19.81 -3.57
CA ARG A 27 13.02 19.80 -4.22
C ARG A 27 12.07 18.72 -3.69
N ILE A 28 12.59 17.65 -3.10
CA ILE A 28 11.78 16.55 -2.54
C ILE A 28 11.20 16.92 -1.15
N SER A 29 11.72 17.98 -0.52
CA SER A 29 11.51 18.42 0.86
C SER A 29 12.35 17.64 1.89
N GLY A 30 12.89 18.38 2.87
CA GLY A 30 13.72 17.82 3.93
C GLY A 30 13.01 16.73 4.74
N GLU A 31 11.71 16.90 5.01
CA GLU A 31 10.92 15.91 5.77
C GLU A 31 10.77 14.58 5.02
N ARG A 32 10.56 14.63 3.70
CA ARG A 32 10.46 13.43 2.85
C ARG A 32 11.82 12.76 2.66
N VAL A 33 12.89 13.54 2.64
CA VAL A 33 14.27 13.04 2.48
C VAL A 33 14.85 12.49 3.78
N ALA A 34 14.45 13.01 4.94
CA ALA A 34 15.04 12.71 6.24
C ALA A 34 15.16 11.20 6.56
N PRO A 35 14.17 10.32 6.28
CA PRO A 35 14.32 8.89 6.50
C PRO A 35 15.48 8.27 5.72
N TYR A 36 15.65 8.66 4.46
CA TYR A 36 16.72 8.17 3.59
C TYR A 36 18.07 8.72 4.00
N SER A 37 18.15 9.99 4.39
CA SER A 37 19.38 10.58 4.92
C SER A 37 19.85 9.90 6.19
N ARG A 38 18.92 9.47 7.06
CA ARG A 38 19.25 8.71 8.27
C ARG A 38 19.85 7.35 7.92
N ILE A 39 19.27 6.64 6.95
CA ILE A 39 19.80 5.36 6.45
C ILE A 39 21.18 5.56 5.80
N ALA A 40 21.34 6.65 5.03
CA ALA A 40 22.58 7.00 4.34
C ALA A 40 23.65 7.65 5.24
N GLN A 41 23.38 7.86 6.53
CA GLN A 41 24.26 8.60 7.46
C GLN A 41 24.68 9.98 6.91
N GLY A 42 23.76 10.68 6.25
CA GLY A 42 24.00 12.03 5.69
C GLY A 42 24.69 12.08 4.33
N HIS A 43 25.08 10.94 3.73
CA HIS A 43 25.72 10.93 2.41
C HIS A 43 24.72 11.19 1.28
N GLY A 44 24.71 12.41 0.73
CA GLY A 44 23.71 12.86 -0.25
C GLY A 44 23.52 11.96 -1.49
N ARG A 45 24.60 11.40 -2.06
CA ARG A 45 24.50 10.43 -3.18
C ARG A 45 23.73 9.17 -2.76
N ASN A 46 24.03 8.64 -1.59
CA ASN A 46 23.37 7.43 -1.06
C ASN A 46 21.93 7.74 -0.66
N THR A 47 21.66 8.91 -0.07
CA THR A 47 20.30 9.39 0.22
C THR A 47 19.42 9.34 -1.02
N LEU A 48 19.88 9.91 -2.14
CA LEU A 48 19.11 9.92 -3.39
C LEU A 48 18.93 8.49 -3.94
N ALA A 49 19.94 7.64 -3.82
CA ALA A 49 19.85 6.25 -4.25
C ALA A 49 18.85 5.44 -3.41
N TYR A 50 18.80 5.62 -2.08
CA TYR A 50 17.78 5.03 -1.22
C TYR A 50 16.37 5.53 -1.53
N TYR A 51 16.22 6.84 -1.79
CA TYR A 51 14.94 7.41 -2.23
C TYR A 51 14.46 6.75 -3.53
N HIS A 52 15.35 6.66 -4.53
CA HIS A 52 15.04 6.04 -5.81
C HIS A 52 14.68 4.55 -5.66
N TRP A 53 15.47 3.79 -4.89
CA TRP A 53 15.17 2.39 -4.61
C TRP A 53 13.83 2.19 -3.90
N ASN A 54 13.50 3.05 -2.93
CA ASN A 54 12.20 3.04 -2.27
C ASN A 54 11.05 3.27 -3.26
N THR A 55 11.20 4.24 -4.17
CA THR A 55 10.20 4.51 -5.21
C THR A 55 10.00 3.30 -6.13
N GLN A 56 11.08 2.63 -6.54
CA GLN A 56 10.98 1.40 -7.35
C GLN A 56 10.27 0.26 -6.59
N LEU A 57 10.63 0.06 -5.31
CA LEU A 57 9.97 -0.94 -4.45
C LEU A 57 8.49 -0.61 -4.26
N ALA A 58 8.15 0.65 -3.96
CA ALA A 58 6.78 1.10 -3.79
C ALA A 58 5.94 0.83 -5.06
N ALA A 59 6.47 1.15 -6.23
CA ALA A 59 5.82 0.86 -7.51
C ALA A 59 5.61 -0.66 -7.73
N ALA A 60 6.64 -1.48 -7.49
CA ALA A 60 6.54 -2.93 -7.62
C ALA A 60 5.56 -3.57 -6.62
N TYR A 61 5.45 -3.02 -5.41
CA TYR A 61 4.45 -3.45 -4.44
C TYR A 61 3.04 -3.01 -4.86
N LEU A 62 2.88 -1.81 -5.40
CA LEU A 62 1.59 -1.31 -5.84
C LEU A 62 0.98 -2.22 -6.90
N GLU A 63 1.78 -2.73 -7.85
CA GLU A 63 1.36 -3.73 -8.84
C GLU A 63 0.69 -4.95 -8.18
N LEU A 64 1.36 -5.57 -7.21
CA LEU A 64 0.85 -6.75 -6.52
C LEU A 64 -0.33 -6.44 -5.60
N LEU A 65 -0.30 -5.28 -4.92
CA LEU A 65 -1.38 -4.84 -4.03
C LEU A 65 -2.66 -4.51 -4.81
N SER A 66 -2.55 -3.93 -6.00
CA SER A 66 -3.69 -3.67 -6.87
C SER A 66 -4.41 -4.96 -7.27
N VAL A 67 -3.66 -6.00 -7.67
CA VAL A 67 -4.23 -7.32 -7.95
C VAL A 67 -4.93 -7.88 -6.71
N ALA A 68 -4.24 -7.89 -5.57
CA ALA A 68 -4.79 -8.42 -4.33
C ALA A 68 -6.06 -7.68 -3.87
N GLU A 69 -6.09 -6.36 -4.01
CA GLU A 69 -7.24 -5.52 -3.65
C GLU A 69 -8.45 -5.81 -4.54
N VAL A 70 -8.28 -5.92 -5.85
CA VAL A 70 -9.38 -6.20 -6.80
C VAL A 70 -9.93 -7.62 -6.61
N VAL A 71 -9.04 -8.61 -6.59
CA VAL A 71 -9.42 -10.02 -6.47
C VAL A 71 -10.13 -10.28 -5.16
N PHE A 72 -9.61 -9.73 -4.05
CA PHE A 72 -10.25 -9.85 -2.75
C PHE A 72 -11.63 -9.21 -2.71
N ARG A 73 -11.78 -7.99 -3.26
CA ARG A 73 -13.09 -7.30 -3.31
C ARG A 73 -14.13 -8.11 -4.05
N ASN A 74 -13.77 -8.63 -5.22
CA ASN A 74 -14.68 -9.41 -6.05
C ASN A 74 -15.07 -10.71 -5.34
N THR A 75 -14.11 -11.41 -4.74
CA THR A 75 -14.35 -12.66 -4.01
C THR A 75 -15.32 -12.45 -2.84
N VAL A 76 -15.08 -11.43 -2.00
CA VAL A 76 -15.98 -11.12 -0.89
C VAL A 76 -17.35 -10.68 -1.39
N ASN A 77 -17.39 -9.87 -2.45
CA ASN A 77 -18.64 -9.42 -3.06
C ASN A 77 -19.48 -10.60 -3.58
N GLU A 78 -18.87 -11.57 -4.26
CA GLU A 78 -19.54 -12.77 -4.75
C GLU A 78 -20.21 -13.54 -3.61
N GLN A 79 -19.50 -13.77 -2.50
CA GLN A 79 -20.08 -14.49 -1.35
C GLN A 79 -21.21 -13.70 -0.67
N LEU A 80 -21.10 -12.37 -0.58
CA LEU A 80 -22.17 -11.54 -0.01
C LEU A 80 -23.40 -11.49 -0.92
N ARG A 81 -23.20 -11.37 -2.24
CA ARG A 81 -24.29 -11.41 -3.23
C ARG A 81 -25.02 -12.75 -3.21
N GLU A 82 -24.27 -13.85 -3.15
CA GLU A 82 -24.87 -15.18 -3.04
C GLU A 82 -25.66 -15.33 -1.74
N TRP A 83 -25.10 -14.89 -0.62
CA TRP A 83 -25.79 -14.90 0.66
C TRP A 83 -27.09 -14.07 0.62
N CYS A 84 -27.06 -12.86 0.05
CA CYS A 84 -28.25 -12.04 -0.12
C CYS A 84 -29.28 -12.75 -1.02
N ARG A 85 -28.85 -13.33 -2.15
CA ARG A 85 -29.72 -14.03 -3.10
C ARG A 85 -30.47 -15.17 -2.42
N VAL A 86 -29.78 -15.97 -1.60
CA VAL A 86 -30.38 -17.09 -0.86
C VAL A 86 -31.30 -16.62 0.26
N ARG A 87 -31.00 -15.49 0.92
CA ARG A 87 -31.73 -15.01 2.11
C ARG A 87 -32.92 -14.11 1.81
N THR A 88 -32.82 -13.26 0.80
CA THR A 88 -33.80 -12.20 0.51
C THR A 88 -34.35 -12.28 -0.91
N GLY A 89 -33.71 -13.07 -1.80
CA GLY A 89 -34.02 -13.10 -3.22
C GLY A 89 -33.37 -11.98 -4.03
N GLU A 90 -32.69 -11.03 -3.38
CA GLU A 90 -31.93 -9.96 -4.04
C GLU A 90 -30.46 -10.36 -4.14
N ASP A 91 -29.83 -10.19 -5.31
CA ASP A 91 -28.42 -10.52 -5.52
C ASP A 91 -27.49 -9.30 -5.31
N VAL A 92 -27.94 -8.29 -4.58
CA VAL A 92 -27.22 -7.04 -4.32
C VAL A 92 -27.16 -6.75 -2.84
N TRP A 93 -26.12 -6.07 -2.35
CA TRP A 93 -26.00 -5.66 -0.93
C TRP A 93 -25.52 -4.23 -0.74
N LEU A 94 -24.87 -3.63 -1.75
CA LEU A 94 -24.40 -2.24 -1.70
C LEU A 94 -25.46 -1.24 -2.18
N THR A 95 -26.26 -1.61 -3.18
CA THR A 95 -27.26 -0.74 -3.80
C THR A 95 -28.64 -0.85 -3.16
N SER A 96 -28.88 -1.88 -2.35
CA SER A 96 -30.15 -2.13 -1.67
C SER A 96 -30.02 -1.98 -0.16
N ASN A 97 -30.95 -1.25 0.47
CA ASN A 97 -31.01 -1.10 1.93
C ASN A 97 -31.67 -2.31 2.61
N THR A 98 -32.42 -3.14 1.87
CA THR A 98 -33.21 -4.25 2.42
C THR A 98 -32.49 -5.59 2.33
N ALA A 99 -31.45 -5.68 1.51
CA ALA A 99 -30.78 -6.95 1.25
C ALA A 99 -29.92 -7.49 2.40
N LEU A 100 -29.55 -6.65 3.36
CA LEU A 100 -28.89 -7.07 4.59
C LEU A 100 -29.87 -6.91 5.77
N PRO A 101 -30.35 -7.99 6.41
CA PRO A 101 -31.18 -7.91 7.59
C PRO A 101 -30.36 -7.49 8.82
N TYR A 102 -31.07 -7.02 9.85
CA TYR A 102 -30.46 -6.76 11.15
C TYR A 102 -29.78 -8.02 11.71
N PRO A 103 -28.56 -7.91 12.28
CA PRO A 103 -27.76 -6.70 12.54
C PRO A 103 -26.69 -6.40 11.47
N LEU A 104 -26.74 -7.06 10.32
CA LEU A 104 -25.74 -6.91 9.27
C LEU A 104 -25.91 -5.58 8.53
N ASP A 105 -27.15 -5.08 8.39
CA ASP A 105 -27.41 -3.70 7.96
C ASP A 105 -26.51 -2.70 8.70
N LYS A 106 -26.47 -2.78 10.03
CA LYS A 106 -25.63 -1.92 10.89
C LYS A 106 -24.14 -2.18 10.70
N LEU A 107 -23.73 -3.44 10.56
CA LEU A 107 -22.32 -3.80 10.35
C LEU A 107 -21.79 -3.18 9.05
N PHE A 108 -22.59 -3.18 7.99
CA PHE A 108 -22.20 -2.71 6.66
C PHE A 108 -22.62 -1.26 6.37
N GLU A 109 -23.42 -0.60 7.21
CA GLU A 109 -23.99 0.72 6.95
C GLU A 109 -22.91 1.76 6.61
N SER A 110 -21.84 1.85 7.41
CA SER A 110 -20.76 2.81 7.16
C SER A 110 -20.01 2.54 5.85
N VAL A 111 -19.84 1.27 5.49
CA VAL A 111 -19.22 0.84 4.24
C VAL A 111 -20.08 1.25 3.05
N ARG A 112 -21.38 0.92 3.12
CA ARG A 112 -22.36 1.19 2.09
C ARG A 112 -22.57 2.68 1.84
N GLN A 113 -22.77 3.47 2.91
CA GLN A 113 -22.98 4.91 2.80
C GLN A 113 -21.75 5.62 2.24
N GLY A 114 -20.55 5.25 2.72
CA GLY A 114 -19.30 5.80 2.19
C GLY A 114 -19.09 5.47 0.70
N ALA A 115 -19.38 4.23 0.31
CA ALA A 115 -19.30 3.80 -1.08
C ALA A 115 -20.32 4.52 -1.97
N MET A 116 -21.58 4.60 -1.54
CA MET A 116 -22.66 5.29 -2.26
C MET A 116 -22.35 6.78 -2.45
N SER A 117 -21.87 7.46 -1.40
CA SER A 117 -21.49 8.89 -1.50
C SER A 117 -20.40 9.10 -2.54
N ARG A 118 -19.29 8.36 -2.46
CA ARG A 118 -18.18 8.50 -3.43
C ARG A 118 -18.59 8.09 -4.84
N ALA A 119 -19.46 7.10 -5.00
CA ALA A 119 -19.97 6.68 -6.30
C ALA A 119 -20.84 7.77 -6.94
N ARG A 120 -21.66 8.48 -6.14
CA ARG A 120 -22.43 9.65 -6.61
C ARG A 120 -21.54 10.81 -7.03
N ASP A 121 -20.48 11.08 -6.28
CA ASP A 121 -19.50 12.12 -6.63
C ASP A 121 -18.79 11.76 -7.95
N ALA A 122 -18.32 10.50 -8.07
CA ALA A 122 -17.72 10.00 -9.30
C ALA A 122 -18.67 10.06 -10.49
N LYS A 123 -19.96 9.71 -10.30
CA LYS A 123 -21.00 9.85 -11.33
C LYS A 123 -21.21 11.31 -11.74
N THR A 124 -21.20 12.24 -10.80
CA THR A 124 -21.34 13.68 -11.09
C THR A 124 -20.19 14.18 -11.96
N VAL A 125 -18.95 13.81 -11.64
CA VAL A 125 -17.77 14.16 -12.46
C VAL A 125 -17.89 13.53 -13.84
N ARG A 126 -18.24 12.24 -13.89
CA ARG A 126 -18.40 11.49 -15.13
C ARG A 126 -19.45 12.11 -16.05
N ASP A 127 -20.64 12.40 -15.53
CA ASP A 127 -21.76 12.92 -16.30
C ASP A 127 -21.54 14.37 -16.76
N SER A 128 -20.68 15.13 -16.06
CA SER A 128 -20.25 16.48 -16.47
C SER A 128 -19.03 16.49 -17.40
N THR A 129 -18.36 15.35 -17.59
CA THR A 129 -17.19 15.23 -18.49
C THR A 129 -17.66 15.04 -19.94
N PRO A 130 -17.35 15.98 -20.86
CA PRO A 130 -17.74 15.85 -22.26
C PRO A 130 -17.15 14.60 -22.91
N GLY A 131 -17.97 13.82 -23.60
CA GLY A 131 -17.54 12.61 -24.31
C GLY A 131 -17.28 11.39 -23.43
N HIS A 132 -17.60 11.42 -22.13
CA HIS A 132 -17.49 10.22 -21.30
C HIS A 132 -18.50 9.14 -21.73
N GLU A 133 -18.02 7.93 -22.04
CA GLU A 133 -18.83 6.84 -22.61
C GLU A 133 -20.04 6.44 -21.75
N ARG A 134 -19.88 6.50 -20.42
CA ARG A 134 -20.92 6.17 -19.44
C ARG A 134 -21.76 7.36 -18.95
N THR A 135 -21.75 8.51 -19.63
CA THR A 135 -22.60 9.66 -19.26
C THR A 135 -24.07 9.25 -19.15
N GLY A 136 -24.73 9.68 -18.07
CA GLY A 136 -26.14 9.38 -17.82
C GLY A 136 -26.43 7.94 -17.37
N SER A 137 -25.45 7.03 -17.43
CA SER A 137 -25.64 5.63 -16.99
C SER A 137 -25.99 5.56 -15.49
N PRO A 138 -26.89 4.67 -15.06
CA PRO A 138 -27.18 4.47 -13.64
C PRO A 138 -25.94 3.96 -12.88
N LEU A 139 -25.94 4.14 -11.55
CA LEU A 139 -24.94 3.52 -10.69
C LEU A 139 -25.18 2.02 -10.61
N THR A 140 -24.12 1.25 -10.78
CA THR A 140 -24.13 -0.20 -10.63
C THR A 140 -23.53 -0.59 -9.28
N GLU A 141 -23.76 -1.84 -8.85
CA GLU A 141 -23.08 -2.37 -7.66
C GLU A 141 -21.55 -2.39 -7.82
N GLY A 142 -21.04 -2.63 -9.02
CA GLY A 142 -19.62 -2.51 -9.32
C GLY A 142 -19.06 -1.10 -9.12
N ASP A 143 -19.85 -0.07 -9.47
CA ASP A 143 -19.45 1.32 -9.21
C ASP A 143 -19.31 1.57 -7.71
N LEU A 144 -20.20 1.04 -6.88
CA LEU A 144 -20.11 1.15 -5.41
C LEU A 144 -18.97 0.30 -4.84
N LEU A 145 -18.83 -0.95 -5.28
CA LEU A 145 -17.78 -1.86 -4.80
C LEU A 145 -16.38 -1.27 -5.03
N SER A 146 -16.19 -0.59 -6.16
CA SER A 146 -14.92 0.10 -6.47
C SER A 146 -14.54 1.19 -5.46
N GLN A 147 -15.55 1.78 -4.78
CA GLN A 147 -15.39 2.85 -3.80
C GLN A 147 -15.17 2.36 -2.36
N VAL A 148 -15.32 1.06 -2.11
CA VAL A 148 -15.03 0.45 -0.80
C VAL A 148 -13.52 0.29 -0.67
N THR A 149 -12.86 1.22 0.04
CA THR A 149 -11.39 1.24 0.15
C THR A 149 -10.85 -0.03 0.80
N PHE A 150 -9.61 -0.42 0.46
CA PHE A 150 -9.02 -1.67 0.97
C PHE A 150 -9.06 -1.78 2.50
N GLY A 151 -8.91 -0.65 3.20
CA GLY A 151 -8.96 -0.59 4.66
C GLY A 151 -10.34 -0.80 5.28
N GLN A 152 -11.43 -0.62 4.54
CA GLN A 152 -12.77 -0.87 5.09
C GLN A 152 -13.00 -2.38 5.31
N TRP A 153 -12.36 -3.23 4.51
CA TRP A 153 -12.61 -4.66 4.52
C TRP A 153 -12.16 -5.37 5.79
N HIS A 154 -10.98 -5.07 6.32
CA HIS A 154 -10.54 -5.73 7.56
C HIS A 154 -11.52 -5.48 8.72
N GLY A 155 -12.26 -4.37 8.69
CA GLY A 155 -13.29 -4.01 9.66
C GLY A 155 -14.47 -4.98 9.68
N LEU A 156 -14.69 -5.75 8.62
CA LEU A 156 -15.80 -6.68 8.44
C LEU A 156 -15.50 -8.11 8.93
N PHE A 157 -14.23 -8.45 9.13
CA PHE A 157 -13.81 -9.80 9.56
C PHE A 157 -13.71 -9.93 11.08
N PRO A 158 -14.06 -11.08 11.67
CA PRO A 158 -13.98 -11.29 13.12
C PRO A 158 -12.59 -11.01 13.70
N TYR A 159 -12.56 -10.50 14.93
CA TYR A 159 -11.36 -10.53 15.75
C TYR A 159 -11.13 -11.95 16.29
N LYS A 160 -9.86 -12.26 16.61
CA LYS A 160 -9.50 -13.48 17.34
C LYS A 160 -10.17 -13.49 18.71
N GLU A 161 -10.46 -14.70 19.20
CA GLU A 161 -10.92 -14.91 20.56
C GLU A 161 -9.93 -14.30 21.57
N GLY A 162 -10.45 -13.67 22.63
CA GLY A 162 -9.65 -12.98 23.65
C GLY A 162 -9.07 -11.61 23.23
N ALA A 163 -9.27 -11.16 21.98
CA ALA A 163 -8.93 -9.78 21.61
C ALA A 163 -9.89 -8.77 22.28
N ALA A 164 -9.38 -7.60 22.65
CA ALA A 164 -10.18 -6.49 23.17
C ALA A 164 -11.06 -5.90 22.04
N ALA A 165 -12.20 -6.53 21.79
CA ALA A 165 -13.19 -6.12 20.80
C ALA A 165 -14.59 -6.13 21.42
N ASP A 166 -15.44 -5.21 20.97
CA ASP A 166 -16.87 -5.21 21.35
C ASP A 166 -17.51 -6.57 21.01
N PRO A 167 -17.98 -7.35 22.00
CA PRO A 167 -18.51 -8.69 21.78
C PRO A 167 -19.70 -8.71 20.84
N THR A 168 -20.55 -7.68 20.89
CA THR A 168 -21.77 -7.58 20.08
C THR A 168 -21.43 -7.46 18.59
N THR A 169 -20.64 -6.46 18.22
CA THR A 169 -20.24 -6.25 16.83
C THR A 169 -19.34 -7.38 16.35
N ASN A 170 -18.50 -7.97 17.21
CA ASN A 170 -17.72 -9.15 16.83
C ASN A 170 -18.60 -10.38 16.58
N GLY A 171 -19.69 -10.55 17.33
CA GLY A 171 -20.71 -11.56 17.07
C GLY A 171 -21.36 -11.41 15.69
N TYR A 172 -21.61 -10.17 15.25
CA TYR A 172 -22.14 -9.91 13.90
C TYR A 172 -21.15 -10.31 12.80
N ARG A 173 -19.85 -10.06 13.02
CA ARG A 173 -18.77 -10.49 12.11
C ARG A 173 -18.66 -12.02 12.06
N LEU A 174 -18.74 -12.68 13.22
CA LEU A 174 -18.69 -14.14 13.31
C LEU A 174 -19.86 -14.78 12.56
N ARG A 175 -21.06 -14.16 12.66
CA ARG A 175 -22.25 -14.59 11.92
C ARG A 175 -22.02 -14.52 10.40
N ILE A 176 -21.62 -13.37 9.85
CA ILE A 176 -21.42 -13.26 8.40
C ILE A 176 -20.25 -14.12 7.91
N TRP A 177 -19.22 -14.34 8.74
CA TRP A 177 -18.17 -15.31 8.44
C TRP A 177 -18.73 -16.73 8.28
N GLY A 178 -19.43 -17.24 9.31
CA GLY A 178 -19.98 -18.58 9.30
C GLY A 178 -21.05 -18.80 8.24
N GLU A 179 -21.83 -17.76 7.91
CA GLU A 179 -22.91 -17.87 6.93
C GLU A 179 -22.49 -17.62 5.48
N ALA A 180 -21.45 -16.84 5.22
CA ALA A 180 -21.05 -16.45 3.86
C ALA A 180 -19.55 -16.48 3.64
N LEU A 181 -18.78 -15.69 4.41
CA LEU A 181 -17.41 -15.36 4.02
C LEU A 181 -16.42 -16.52 4.16
N HIS A 182 -16.68 -17.52 5.02
CA HIS A 182 -15.76 -18.64 5.20
C HIS A 182 -15.55 -19.45 3.91
N THR A 183 -16.52 -19.44 2.99
CA THR A 183 -16.47 -20.14 1.70
C THR A 183 -15.48 -19.53 0.71
N ALA A 184 -15.10 -18.25 0.90
CA ALA A 184 -14.09 -17.57 0.09
C ALA A 184 -12.65 -17.98 0.42
N PHE A 185 -12.44 -18.81 1.44
CA PHE A 185 -11.13 -19.18 1.95
C PHE A 185 -11.05 -20.70 2.19
N PRO A 186 -9.84 -21.29 2.23
CA PRO A 186 -9.65 -22.67 2.62
C PRO A 186 -10.25 -22.98 3.99
N PRO A 187 -10.76 -24.21 4.23
CA PRO A 187 -11.49 -24.55 5.46
C PRO A 187 -10.73 -24.35 6.77
N ASP A 188 -9.40 -24.36 6.75
CA ASP A 188 -8.51 -24.21 7.90
C ASP A 188 -8.13 -22.76 8.21
N VAL A 189 -8.55 -21.80 7.37
CA VAL A 189 -8.24 -20.38 7.55
C VAL A 189 -9.05 -19.79 8.70
N ASN A 190 -8.35 -19.25 9.70
CA ASN A 190 -8.99 -18.56 10.81
C ASN A 190 -9.42 -17.13 10.41
N PRO A 191 -10.66 -16.70 10.69
CA PRO A 191 -11.14 -15.35 10.35
C PRO A 191 -10.30 -14.22 10.95
N GLY A 192 -9.78 -14.41 12.16
CA GLY A 192 -8.92 -13.45 12.82
C GLY A 192 -7.59 -13.28 12.11
N ASP A 193 -7.05 -14.34 11.50
CA ASP A 193 -5.84 -14.25 10.68
C ASP A 193 -6.10 -13.49 9.38
N VAL A 194 -7.25 -13.69 8.74
CA VAL A 194 -7.70 -12.88 7.58
C VAL A 194 -7.79 -11.41 7.96
N ARG A 195 -8.45 -11.09 9.08
CA ARG A 195 -8.55 -9.71 9.60
C ARG A 195 -7.17 -9.08 9.76
N TRP A 196 -6.27 -9.75 10.48
CA TRP A 196 -4.93 -9.22 10.75
C TRP A 196 -4.09 -9.10 9.50
N LEU A 197 -4.21 -10.03 8.55
CA LEU A 197 -3.54 -9.95 7.25
C LEU A 197 -4.00 -8.72 6.47
N LEU A 198 -5.31 -8.53 6.34
CA LEU A 198 -5.90 -7.37 5.67
C LEU A 198 -5.53 -6.05 6.34
N PHE A 199 -5.53 -6.00 7.68
CA PHE A 199 -5.10 -4.81 8.42
C PHE A 199 -3.63 -4.45 8.11
N ARG A 200 -2.74 -5.45 8.17
CA ARG A 200 -1.32 -5.26 7.87
C ARG A 200 -1.09 -4.82 6.41
N LEU A 201 -1.80 -5.43 5.47
CA LEU A 201 -1.72 -5.06 4.05
C LEU A 201 -2.31 -3.67 3.78
N THR A 202 -3.40 -3.30 4.45
CA THR A 202 -4.00 -1.95 4.38
C THR A 202 -3.00 -0.90 4.82
N TYR A 203 -2.42 -1.07 6.01
CA TYR A 203 -1.44 -0.13 6.53
C TYR A 203 -0.25 0.00 5.59
N PHE A 204 0.28 -1.13 5.10
CA PHE A 204 1.40 -1.13 4.16
C PHE A 204 1.04 -0.46 2.83
N ARG A 205 -0.13 -0.76 2.25
CA ARG A 205 -0.64 -0.15 1.01
C ARG A 205 -0.81 1.35 1.15
N ASN A 206 -1.29 1.83 2.29
CA ASN A 206 -1.41 3.27 2.55
C ASN A 206 -0.04 3.94 2.54
N ARG A 207 0.97 3.35 3.18
CA ARG A 207 2.34 3.87 3.14
C ARG A 207 2.90 3.94 1.72
N VAL A 208 2.66 2.91 0.91
CA VAL A 208 3.03 2.87 -0.51
C VAL A 208 2.33 4.00 -1.29
N ALA A 209 1.01 4.12 -1.14
CA ALA A 209 0.20 5.10 -1.86
C ALA A 209 0.49 6.55 -1.45
N HIS A 210 0.91 6.79 -0.21
CA HIS A 210 1.31 8.12 0.29
C HIS A 210 2.80 8.44 0.06
N HIS A 211 3.50 7.62 -0.73
CA HIS A 211 4.92 7.78 -1.07
C HIS A 211 5.81 7.90 0.17
N GLU A 212 5.49 7.12 1.21
CA GLU A 212 6.32 7.06 2.40
C GLU A 212 7.60 6.23 2.16
N CYS A 213 8.59 6.43 3.03
CA CYS A 213 9.73 5.53 3.11
C CYS A 213 9.28 4.19 3.69
N ILE A 214 9.21 3.13 2.87
CA ILE A 214 8.83 1.77 3.26
C ILE A 214 10.04 0.91 3.62
N ILE A 215 11.24 1.29 3.18
CA ILE A 215 12.50 0.71 3.67
C ILE A 215 12.74 1.22 5.11
N SER A 216 13.26 0.36 5.98
CA SER A 216 13.51 0.73 7.39
C SER A 216 14.73 -0.03 7.91
N PRO A 217 15.60 0.64 8.69
CA PRO A 217 16.76 -0.01 9.28
C PRO A 217 16.36 -0.96 10.43
N PRO A 218 17.21 -1.96 10.77
CA PRO A 218 18.39 -2.34 10.00
C PRO A 218 17.97 -2.84 8.61
N LEU A 219 18.81 -2.64 7.60
CA LEU A 219 18.64 -3.26 6.29
C LEU A 219 19.39 -4.60 6.36
N PRO A 220 18.76 -5.69 6.84
CA PRO A 220 19.44 -6.97 6.91
C PRO A 220 19.78 -7.45 5.49
N PRO A 221 20.70 -8.42 5.34
CA PRO A 221 20.99 -9.02 4.05
C PRO A 221 19.72 -9.48 3.33
N ASP A 222 19.72 -9.43 2.01
CA ASP A 222 18.56 -9.43 1.10
C ASP A 222 17.45 -10.41 1.49
N ARG A 223 17.84 -11.62 1.93
CA ARG A 223 16.92 -12.71 2.29
C ARG A 223 16.10 -12.47 3.56
N ARG A 224 16.53 -11.55 4.42
CA ARG A 224 15.88 -11.24 5.71
C ARG A 224 15.19 -9.87 5.70
N HIS A 225 15.14 -9.17 4.56
CA HIS A 225 14.56 -7.83 4.48
C HIS A 225 13.09 -7.83 4.96
N PRO A 226 12.68 -6.93 5.88
CA PRO A 226 11.32 -6.92 6.45
C PRO A 226 10.20 -6.84 5.39
N LEU A 227 10.50 -6.19 4.26
CA LEU A 227 9.57 -6.10 3.13
C LEU A 227 9.23 -7.49 2.53
N ARG A 228 10.12 -8.50 2.63
CA ARG A 228 9.75 -9.88 2.24
C ARG A 228 8.58 -10.43 3.05
N ALA A 229 8.39 -9.99 4.30
CA ALA A 229 7.20 -10.34 5.07
C ALA A 229 5.92 -9.72 4.48
N ARG A 230 6.00 -8.49 3.96
CA ARG A 230 4.87 -7.84 3.26
C ARG A 230 4.55 -8.56 1.95
N LEU A 231 5.58 -9.00 1.22
CA LEU A 231 5.39 -9.80 0.01
C LEU A 231 4.71 -11.15 0.32
N ARG A 232 5.15 -11.84 1.37
CA ARG A 232 4.49 -13.06 1.85
C ARG A 232 3.04 -12.83 2.27
N ASP A 233 2.73 -11.70 2.89
CA ASP A 233 1.36 -11.34 3.24
C ASP A 233 0.49 -11.22 1.97
N VAL A 234 0.97 -10.54 0.92
CA VAL A 234 0.23 -10.43 -0.36
C VAL A 234 -0.02 -11.81 -0.97
N PHE A 235 1.02 -12.64 -1.08
CA PHE A 235 0.89 -13.98 -1.64
C PHE A 235 0.05 -14.92 -0.78
N THR A 236 0.06 -14.76 0.53
CA THR A 236 -0.83 -15.51 1.43
C THR A 236 -2.28 -15.18 1.13
N LEU A 237 -2.62 -13.89 1.00
CA LEU A 237 -3.98 -13.47 0.67
C LEU A 237 -4.42 -14.02 -0.69
N LEU A 238 -3.59 -13.85 -1.72
CA LEU A 238 -3.91 -14.35 -3.07
C LEU A 238 -4.10 -15.86 -3.07
N ARG A 239 -3.21 -16.61 -2.40
CA ARG A 239 -3.30 -18.08 -2.33
C ARG A 239 -4.53 -18.56 -1.57
N TRP A 240 -4.97 -17.82 -0.55
CA TRP A 240 -6.20 -18.13 0.16
C TRP A 240 -7.45 -17.86 -0.69
N ILE A 241 -7.39 -16.94 -1.64
CA ILE A 241 -8.53 -16.66 -2.52
C ILE A 241 -8.53 -17.65 -3.70
N ASP A 242 -7.41 -17.70 -4.42
CA ASP A 242 -7.27 -18.51 -5.63
C ASP A 242 -5.77 -18.84 -5.87
N PRO A 243 -5.38 -20.14 -5.79
CA PRO A 243 -4.00 -20.55 -6.04
C PRO A 243 -3.46 -20.19 -7.43
N GLY A 244 -4.31 -20.18 -8.46
CA GLY A 244 -3.93 -19.82 -9.84
C GLY A 244 -3.64 -18.33 -9.99
N ILE A 245 -4.42 -17.47 -9.33
CA ILE A 245 -4.11 -16.02 -9.28
C ILE A 245 -2.79 -15.78 -8.54
N HIS A 246 -2.55 -16.50 -7.44
CA HIS A 246 -1.28 -16.44 -6.73
C HIS A 246 -0.10 -16.83 -7.64
N GLU A 247 -0.21 -17.93 -8.39
CA GLU A 247 0.83 -18.37 -9.33
C GLU A 247 1.11 -17.29 -10.38
N TRP A 248 0.07 -16.79 -11.05
CA TRP A 248 0.20 -15.73 -12.06
C TRP A 248 0.84 -14.45 -11.49
N ALA A 249 0.38 -13.98 -10.33
CA ALA A 249 0.93 -12.78 -9.68
C ALA A 249 2.39 -12.99 -9.23
N SER A 250 2.74 -14.20 -8.78
CA SER A 250 4.10 -14.55 -8.40
C SER A 250 5.07 -14.53 -9.57
N GLY A 251 4.61 -14.90 -10.78
CA GLY A 251 5.41 -14.83 -12.01
C GLY A 251 5.77 -13.40 -12.44
N SER A 252 4.93 -12.41 -12.08
CA SER A 252 5.14 -10.99 -12.41
C SER A 252 5.84 -10.19 -11.31
N ASN A 253 6.28 -10.84 -10.23
CA ASN A 253 6.83 -10.20 -9.03
C ASN A 253 8.23 -9.61 -9.25
N ARG A 254 8.31 -8.29 -9.36
CA ARG A 254 9.58 -7.55 -9.45
C ARG A 254 10.24 -7.25 -8.10
N VAL A 255 9.47 -7.33 -7.00
CA VAL A 255 9.95 -6.98 -5.64
C VAL A 255 11.15 -7.82 -5.24
N SER A 256 11.14 -9.12 -5.52
CA SER A 256 12.25 -10.01 -5.13
C SER A 256 13.56 -9.66 -5.81
N GLY A 257 13.52 -9.28 -7.10
CA GLY A 257 14.70 -8.80 -7.82
C GLY A 257 15.22 -7.49 -7.24
N LEU A 258 14.33 -6.52 -7.01
CA LEU A 258 14.69 -5.21 -6.44
C LEU A 258 15.28 -5.29 -5.03
N LEU A 259 14.80 -6.23 -4.20
CA LEU A 259 15.37 -6.47 -2.87
C LEU A 259 16.75 -7.13 -2.91
N ASN A 260 17.06 -7.90 -3.96
CA ASN A 260 18.39 -8.48 -4.15
C ASN A 260 19.40 -7.45 -4.70
N THR A 261 18.99 -6.62 -5.65
CA THR A 261 19.90 -5.67 -6.31
C THR A 261 20.12 -4.39 -5.53
N GLY A 262 19.10 -3.88 -4.84
CA GLY A 262 19.18 -2.61 -4.11
C GLY A 262 20.12 -2.66 -2.90
N ALA A 263 20.18 -3.80 -2.21
CA ALA A 263 21.10 -3.99 -1.09
C ALA A 263 22.56 -4.20 -1.53
N ALA A 264 22.78 -4.78 -2.72
CA ALA A 264 24.12 -4.96 -3.29
C ALA A 264 24.72 -3.65 -3.86
N THR A 265 23.89 -2.72 -4.32
CA THR A 265 24.35 -1.48 -5.00
C THR A 265 24.61 -0.32 -4.02
N LEU A 266 24.08 -0.42 -2.80
CA LEU A 266 24.12 0.62 -1.78
C LEU A 266 25.11 0.22 -0.67
N GLU A 267 26.41 0.16 -1.00
CA GLU A 267 27.43 -0.03 0.02
C GLU A 267 27.34 1.10 1.06
N ILE A 268 27.01 0.76 2.30
CA ILE A 268 27.17 1.66 3.44
C ILE A 268 28.68 1.89 3.56
N PRO A 269 29.19 3.13 3.43
CA PRO A 269 30.60 3.38 3.69
C PRO A 269 30.91 2.89 5.10
N LYS A 270 31.90 1.99 5.24
CA LYS A 270 32.41 1.62 6.56
C LYS A 270 32.78 2.92 7.30
N PRO A 271 32.47 3.06 8.59
CA PRO A 271 32.88 4.24 9.34
C PRO A 271 34.39 4.40 9.16
N SER A 272 34.79 5.54 8.57
CA SER A 272 36.18 5.90 8.43
C SER A 272 36.79 5.93 9.83
N SER A 273 37.79 5.08 10.07
CA SER A 273 38.58 5.06 11.31
C SER A 273 39.50 6.29 11.45
N GLU A 274 39.40 7.26 10.55
CA GLU A 274 40.14 8.51 10.57
C GLU A 274 39.25 9.61 11.14
N GLY A 275 39.49 9.99 12.39
CA GLY A 275 38.80 11.13 13.01
C GLY A 275 38.40 10.97 14.47
N MET A 276 38.86 9.94 15.20
CA MET A 276 38.81 9.99 16.66
C MET A 276 39.95 10.89 17.13
N PRO A 277 39.69 12.08 17.71
CA PRO A 277 40.76 12.86 18.33
C PRO A 277 41.40 12.00 19.44
N PRO A 278 42.72 12.13 19.67
CA PRO A 278 43.38 11.36 20.71
C PRO A 278 42.68 11.64 22.05
N VAL A 279 42.24 10.56 22.70
CA VAL A 279 41.72 10.60 24.07
C VAL A 279 42.87 11.10 24.94
N LEU A 280 42.76 12.34 25.42
CA LEU A 280 43.69 12.88 26.41
C LEU A 280 43.54 12.05 27.70
N PRO A 281 44.66 11.64 28.33
CA PRO A 281 44.60 10.91 29.58
C PRO A 281 44.01 11.79 30.69
N PRO A 282 43.33 11.19 31.68
CA PRO A 282 42.73 11.94 32.77
C PRO A 282 43.81 12.65 33.58
N THR A 283 43.70 13.97 33.68
CA THR A 283 44.52 14.77 34.59
C THR A 283 44.13 14.42 36.03
N SER A 284 45.04 13.76 36.75
CA SER A 284 44.95 13.60 38.20
C SER A 284 45.26 14.93 38.89
N LYS A 285 44.25 15.56 39.48
CA LYS A 285 44.20 16.13 40.84
C LYS A 285 42.89 16.89 41.05
#